data_AF-A0A850HYI3-F1
#
_entry.id   AF-A0A850HYI3-F1
#
_cell.length_a   1.000
_cell.length_b   1.000
_cell.length_c   1.000
_cell.angle_alpha   90.00
_cell.angle_beta   90.00
_cell.angle_gamma   90.00
#
_symmetry.space_group_name_H-M   'P 1'
#
loop_
_entity.id
_entity.type
_entity.pdbx_description
1 polymer ?
#
loop_
_entity_poly.entity_id
_entity_poly.type
_entity_poly.pdbx_seq_one_letter_code
_entity_poly.pdbx_strand_id
1 'polypeptide(L)'
;MQAKGGALVLSKRRIMWEVLDWRLAEAASHKTSAGAQLADVVASAFFQAVDTLPPTKWNNEFAKLLRPIMANENGSPMGYGVALQPTPPWKAKLNDRQKEIFEAYGYKFWP
;
A
#
# COMPACT_ATOMS: atom_id res chain seq x y z
N MET A 1 -1.73 22.06 0.18
CA MET A 1 -1.62 20.59 -0.07
C MET A 1 -1.26 20.37 -1.53
N GLN A 2 -0.23 19.58 -1.84
CA GLN A 2 0.28 19.36 -3.20
C GLN A 2 -0.81 18.90 -4.21
N ALA A 3 -1.81 18.14 -3.75
CA ALA A 3 -2.97 17.73 -4.53
C ALA A 3 -3.82 18.89 -5.08
N LYS A 4 -4.07 19.91 -4.26
CA LYS A 4 -4.87 21.09 -4.66
C LYS A 4 -4.11 22.03 -5.60
N GLY A 5 -2.77 21.95 -5.61
CA GLY A 5 -1.91 22.78 -6.45
C GLY A 5 -1.52 22.16 -7.78
N GLY A 6 -2.09 21.01 -8.17
CA GLY A 6 -1.78 20.32 -9.43
C GLY A 6 -0.36 19.74 -9.54
N ALA A 7 0.45 19.82 -8.48
CA ALA A 7 1.87 19.45 -8.46
C ALA A 7 2.13 18.06 -7.86
N LEU A 8 1.19 17.12 -8.02
CA LEU A 8 1.37 15.77 -7.49
C LEU A 8 2.44 15.01 -8.27
N VAL A 9 3.52 14.64 -7.58
CA VAL A 9 4.54 13.74 -8.11
C VAL A 9 3.97 12.32 -8.30
N LEU A 10 3.07 11.91 -7.40
CA LEU A 10 2.42 10.60 -7.43
C LEU A 10 0.92 10.75 -7.65
N SER A 11 0.45 10.34 -8.83
CA SER A 11 -0.93 10.61 -9.29
C SER A 11 -1.88 9.41 -9.22
N LYS A 12 -1.36 8.19 -9.11
CA LYS A 12 -2.18 6.97 -9.09
C LYS A 12 -3.00 6.89 -7.80
N ARG A 13 -4.32 6.65 -7.90
CA ARG A 13 -5.23 6.63 -6.74
C ARG A 13 -5.13 7.88 -5.87
N ARG A 14 -4.98 9.06 -6.49
CA ARG A 14 -4.99 10.33 -5.77
C ARG A 14 -6.29 10.47 -4.98
N ILE A 15 -6.17 11.02 -3.78
CA ILE A 15 -7.33 11.40 -2.97
C ILE A 15 -8.03 12.57 -3.66
N MET A 16 -9.30 12.40 -3.99
CA MET A 16 -10.17 13.47 -4.50
C MET A 16 -10.73 14.23 -3.29
N TRP A 17 -10.11 15.34 -2.94
CA TRP A 17 -10.53 16.13 -1.78
C TRP A 17 -11.89 16.80 -2.00
N GLU A 18 -12.30 16.95 -3.26
CA GLU A 18 -13.58 17.55 -3.68
C GLU A 18 -14.78 16.70 -3.26
N VAL A 19 -14.59 15.40 -3.01
CA VAL A 19 -15.67 14.47 -2.63
C VAL A 19 -15.59 14.04 -1.16
N LEU A 20 -14.62 14.56 -0.40
CA LEU A 20 -14.45 14.28 1.02
C LEU A 20 -14.98 15.43 1.87
N ASP A 21 -16.05 15.17 2.64
CA ASP A 21 -16.49 16.07 3.69
C ASP A 21 -15.88 15.63 5.03
N TRP A 22 -14.95 16.43 5.56
CA TRP A 22 -14.28 16.14 6.83
C TRP A 22 -15.23 16.06 8.01
N ARG A 23 -16.42 16.67 7.92
CA ARG A 23 -17.45 16.63 8.97
C ARG A 23 -18.14 15.27 9.08
N LEU A 24 -18.03 14.45 8.03
CA LEU A 24 -18.52 13.07 8.01
C LEU A 24 -17.43 12.07 8.42
N ALA A 25 -16.22 12.52 8.70
CA ALA A 25 -15.12 11.67 9.13
C ALA A 25 -15.04 11.62 10.67
N GLU A 26 -15.16 10.42 11.22
CA GLU A 26 -14.98 10.18 12.66
C GLU A 26 -13.61 9.54 12.92
N ALA A 27 -12.89 10.07 13.92
CA ALA A 27 -11.62 9.51 14.34
C ALA A 27 -11.87 8.28 15.23
N ALA A 28 -11.61 7.08 14.69
CA ALA A 28 -11.64 5.84 15.46
C ALA A 28 -10.23 5.49 15.99
N SER A 29 -10.10 5.20 17.29
CA SER A 29 -8.85 4.71 17.86
C SER A 29 -8.73 3.19 17.70
N HIS A 30 -7.53 2.69 17.45
CA HIS A 30 -7.23 1.25 17.47
C HIS A 30 -7.47 0.61 18.85
N LYS A 31 -7.54 1.41 19.92
CA LYS A 31 -7.88 0.92 21.28
C LYS A 31 -9.36 0.57 21.43
N THR A 32 -10.23 1.17 20.61
CA THR A 32 -11.69 1.08 20.75
C THR A 32 -12.40 0.47 19.55
N SER A 33 -11.74 0.35 18.40
CA SER A 33 -12.30 -0.23 17.18
C SER A 33 -11.55 -1.47 16.72
N ALA A 34 -12.23 -2.62 16.67
CA ALA A 34 -11.69 -3.85 16.12
C ALA A 34 -11.31 -3.70 14.63
N GLY A 35 -12.06 -2.90 13.88
CA GLY A 35 -11.73 -2.59 12.48
C GLY A 35 -10.41 -1.85 12.34
N ALA A 36 -10.12 -0.92 13.24
CA ALA A 36 -8.85 -0.20 13.26
C ALA A 36 -7.66 -1.12 13.64
N GLN A 37 -7.87 -2.12 14.52
CA GLN A 37 -6.85 -3.13 14.83
C GLN A 37 -6.54 -4.01 13.63
N LEU A 38 -7.57 -4.47 12.89
CA LEU A 38 -7.37 -5.25 11.68
C LEU A 38 -6.62 -4.45 10.59
N ALA A 39 -6.97 -3.17 10.43
CA ALA A 39 -6.27 -2.28 9.53
C ALA A 39 -4.78 -2.12 9.91
N ASP A 40 -4.49 -1.99 11.22
CA ASP A 40 -3.13 -1.89 11.73
C ASP A 40 -2.31 -3.17 11.50
N VAL A 41 -2.92 -4.35 11.65
CA VAL A 41 -2.28 -5.64 11.33
C VAL A 41 -1.88 -5.70 9.85
N VAL A 42 -2.79 -5.31 8.94
CA VAL A 42 -2.49 -5.28 7.49
C VAL A 42 -1.40 -4.27 7.18
N ALA A 43 -1.47 -3.06 7.77
CA ALA A 43 -0.46 -2.02 7.57
C ALA A 43 0.91 -2.47 8.06
N SER A 44 0.98 -3.07 9.24
CA SER A 44 2.21 -3.60 9.85
C SER A 44 2.83 -4.73 9.02
N ALA A 45 2.01 -5.63 8.49
CA ALA A 45 2.47 -6.72 7.62
C ALA A 45 3.16 -6.18 6.36
N PHE A 46 2.57 -5.17 5.70
CA PHE A 46 3.17 -4.54 4.52
C PHE A 46 4.39 -3.70 4.87
N PHE A 47 4.38 -3.00 6.02
CA PHE A 47 5.55 -2.25 6.49
C PHE A 47 6.77 -3.16 6.66
N GLN A 48 6.62 -4.31 7.35
CA GLN A 48 7.71 -5.27 7.52
C GLN A 48 8.17 -5.92 6.20
N ALA A 49 7.28 -6.02 5.21
CA ALA A 49 7.62 -6.57 3.91
C ALA A 49 8.45 -5.62 3.03
N VAL A 50 8.27 -4.30 3.19
CA VAL A 50 8.98 -3.28 2.39
C VAL A 50 10.18 -2.66 3.10
N ASP A 51 10.20 -2.68 4.43
CA ASP A 51 11.31 -2.19 5.22
C ASP A 51 12.42 -3.24 5.33
N THR A 52 13.39 -3.12 4.43
CA THR A 52 14.54 -4.03 4.33
C THR A 52 15.80 -3.47 4.98
N LEU A 53 15.75 -2.25 5.53
CA LEU A 53 16.94 -1.53 5.98
C LEU A 53 17.23 -1.86 7.47
N PRO A 54 18.50 -2.08 7.85
CA PRO A 54 18.85 -2.23 9.27
C PRO A 54 18.38 -1.02 10.09
N PRO A 55 17.91 -1.22 11.34
CA PRO A 55 18.02 -2.43 12.16
C PRO A 55 16.82 -3.40 12.08
N THR A 56 15.89 -3.23 11.13
CA THR A 56 14.64 -3.99 11.16
C THR A 56 14.82 -5.44 10.71
N LYS A 57 14.05 -6.34 11.32
CA LYS A 57 13.96 -7.74 10.92
C LYS A 57 12.95 -7.83 9.77
N TRP A 58 13.46 -7.76 8.55
CA TRP A 58 12.66 -7.91 7.36
C TRP A 58 11.94 -9.27 7.35
N ASN A 59 10.63 -9.25 7.15
CA ASN A 59 9.79 -10.44 6.98
C ASN A 59 8.60 -10.10 6.06
N ASN A 60 8.52 -10.77 4.90
CA ASN A 60 7.44 -10.57 3.94
C ASN A 60 6.36 -11.66 3.96
N GLU A 61 6.47 -12.66 4.83
CA GLU A 61 5.54 -13.80 4.89
C GLU A 61 4.13 -13.35 5.30
N PHE A 62 4.02 -12.48 6.31
CA PHE A 62 2.73 -11.98 6.77
C PHE A 62 1.97 -11.25 5.66
N ALA A 63 2.67 -10.43 4.88
CA ALA A 63 2.06 -9.75 3.75
C ALA A 63 1.67 -10.72 2.62
N LYS A 64 2.43 -11.80 2.41
CA LYS A 64 2.07 -12.87 1.45
C LYS A 64 0.82 -13.65 1.89
N LEU A 65 0.64 -13.89 3.19
CA LEU A 65 -0.54 -14.58 3.75
C LEU A 65 -1.85 -13.82 3.53
N LEU A 66 -1.80 -12.50 3.37
CA LEU A 66 -2.98 -11.67 3.10
C LEU A 66 -3.51 -11.81 1.66
N ARG A 67 -2.78 -12.47 0.76
CA ARG A 67 -3.12 -12.57 -0.67
C ARG A 67 -4.55 -13.09 -0.95
N PRO A 68 -5.09 -14.12 -0.26
CA PRO A 68 -6.42 -14.64 -0.56
C PRO A 68 -7.56 -13.66 -0.23
N ILE A 69 -7.33 -12.75 0.72
CA ILE A 69 -8.32 -11.77 1.19
C ILE A 69 -8.07 -10.37 0.61
N MET A 70 -7.03 -10.22 -0.20
CA MET A 70 -6.68 -8.94 -0.79
C MET A 70 -7.74 -8.51 -1.79
N ALA A 71 -8.14 -7.25 -1.71
CA ALA A 71 -9.07 -6.66 -2.66
C ALA A 71 -8.52 -6.82 -4.09
N ASN A 72 -9.35 -7.29 -5.03
CA ASN A 72 -8.93 -7.53 -6.41
C ASN A 72 -9.92 -6.91 -7.39
N GLU A 73 -9.41 -6.60 -8.58
CA GLU A 73 -10.16 -6.15 -9.74
C GLU A 73 -9.76 -7.06 -10.92
N ASN A 74 -10.74 -7.64 -11.61
CA ASN A 74 -10.51 -8.61 -12.69
C ASN A 74 -9.59 -9.78 -12.28
N GLY A 75 -9.74 -10.27 -11.05
CA GLY A 75 -8.93 -11.38 -10.52
C GLY A 75 -7.49 -11.01 -10.16
N SER A 76 -7.12 -9.73 -10.20
CA SER A 76 -5.79 -9.25 -9.84
C SER A 76 -5.81 -8.26 -8.67
N PRO A 77 -5.01 -8.48 -7.61
CA PRO A 77 -4.81 -7.49 -6.56
C PRO A 77 -3.86 -6.36 -7.00
N MET A 78 -3.13 -6.54 -8.12
CA MET A 78 -2.17 -5.56 -8.63
C MET A 78 -2.88 -4.27 -9.04
N GLY A 79 -2.49 -3.15 -8.45
CA GLY A 79 -3.05 -1.84 -8.74
C GLY A 79 -4.43 -1.61 -8.13
N TYR A 80 -5.04 -2.65 -7.55
CA TYR A 80 -6.27 -2.56 -6.78
C TYR A 80 -6.06 -2.72 -5.27
N GLY A 81 -5.85 -3.94 -4.78
CA GLY A 81 -5.54 -4.16 -3.36
C GLY A 81 -4.14 -3.69 -2.98
N VAL A 82 -3.16 -3.84 -3.87
CA VAL A 82 -1.79 -3.38 -3.66
C VAL A 82 -1.39 -2.41 -4.75
N ALA A 83 -1.21 -1.14 -4.41
CA ALA A 83 -0.82 -0.09 -5.33
C ALA A 83 0.65 0.33 -5.11
N LEU A 84 1.52 0.00 -6.08
CA LEU A 84 2.90 0.48 -6.11
C LEU A 84 2.98 1.82 -6.85
N GLN A 85 3.74 2.74 -6.27
CA GLN A 85 4.12 4.02 -6.84
C GLN A 85 5.63 4.25 -6.69
N PRO A 86 6.29 4.99 -7.61
CA PRO A 86 5.74 5.59 -8.83
C PRO A 86 5.31 4.56 -9.89
N THR A 87 4.44 4.98 -10.81
CA THR A 87 4.11 4.21 -12.02
C THR A 87 4.85 4.84 -13.19
N PRO A 88 5.54 4.08 -14.04
CA PRO A 88 5.71 2.62 -13.99
C PRO A 88 6.65 2.09 -12.88
N PRO A 89 6.47 0.83 -12.41
CA PRO A 89 7.16 0.26 -11.23
C PRO A 89 8.68 0.35 -11.22
N TRP A 90 9.34 0.24 -12.37
CA TRP A 90 10.81 0.29 -12.46
C TRP A 90 11.39 1.65 -12.03
N LYS A 91 10.57 2.72 -11.99
CA LYS A 91 10.99 4.03 -11.47
C LYS A 91 11.16 4.05 -9.95
N ALA A 92 10.63 3.06 -9.23
CA ALA A 92 10.66 3.01 -7.77
C ALA A 92 12.06 2.65 -7.19
N LYS A 93 13.00 2.19 -8.03
CA LYS A 93 14.39 1.83 -7.63
C LYS A 93 14.44 0.93 -6.38
N LEU A 94 13.51 -0.02 -6.30
CA LEU A 94 13.44 -0.99 -5.20
C LEU A 94 14.63 -1.95 -5.25
N ASN A 95 15.12 -2.37 -4.09
CA ASN A 95 16.05 -3.50 -4.01
C ASN A 95 15.31 -4.83 -4.23
N ASP A 96 16.06 -5.93 -4.41
CA ASP A 96 15.47 -7.21 -4.79
C ASP A 96 14.53 -7.78 -3.72
N ARG A 97 14.86 -7.62 -2.42
CA ARG A 97 13.99 -8.02 -1.31
C ARG A 97 12.66 -7.24 -1.29
N GLN A 98 12.71 -5.94 -1.58
CA GLN A 98 11.52 -5.11 -1.70
C GLN A 98 10.65 -5.52 -2.90
N LYS A 99 11.27 -5.94 -4.02
CA LYS A 99 10.52 -6.41 -5.20
C LYS A 99 9.73 -7.68 -4.91
N GLU A 100 10.24 -8.58 -4.08
CA GLU A 100 9.60 -9.88 -3.80
C GLU A 100 8.13 -9.76 -3.39
N ILE A 101 7.80 -8.80 -2.53
CA ILE A 101 6.41 -8.64 -2.10
C ILE A 101 5.53 -8.13 -3.24
N PHE A 102 6.01 -7.20 -4.06
CA PHE A 102 5.24 -6.70 -5.19
C PHE A 102 5.09 -7.76 -6.29
N GLU A 103 6.12 -8.56 -6.55
CA GLU A 103 6.05 -9.71 -7.46
C GLU A 103 5.04 -10.75 -6.98
N ALA A 104 4.99 -11.02 -5.67
CA ALA A 104 3.96 -11.88 -5.07
C ALA A 104 2.53 -11.35 -5.29
N TYR A 105 2.36 -10.05 -5.51
CA TYR A 105 1.08 -9.41 -5.85
C TYR A 105 0.90 -9.14 -7.35
N GLY A 106 1.79 -9.65 -8.21
CA GLY A 106 1.66 -9.64 -9.68
C GLY A 106 2.41 -8.53 -10.41
N TYR A 107 3.20 -7.71 -9.71
CA TYR A 107 4.03 -6.69 -10.35
C TYR A 107 5.21 -7.30 -11.13
N LYS A 108 5.62 -6.61 -12.19
CA LYS A 108 6.79 -6.94 -13.00
C LYS A 108 7.65 -5.68 -13.17
N PHE A 109 8.97 -5.85 -13.18
CA PHE A 109 9.94 -4.75 -13.14
C PHE A 109 10.79 -4.62 -14.42
N TRP A 110 10.22 -4.98 -15.58
CA TRP A 110 10.86 -4.81 -16.89
C TRP A 110 10.60 -3.38 -17.43
N PRO A 111 11.55 -2.77 -18.17
CA PRO A 111 11.32 -1.51 -18.89
C PRO A 111 10.22 -1.60 -19.96
#